data_AF-A0A9P4NUP6-F1
#
_entry.id   AF-A0A9P4NUP6-F1
#
_cell.length_a   1.000
_cell.length_b   1.000
_cell.length_c   1.000
_cell.angle_alpha   90.00
_cell.angle_beta   90.00
_cell.angle_gamma   90.00
#
_symmetry.space_group_name_H-M   'P 1'
#
loop_
_entity.id
_entity.type
_entity.pdbx_description
1 polymer ?
#
loop_
_entity_poly.entity_id
_entity_poly.type
_entity_poly.pdbx_seq_one_letter_code
_entity_poly.pdbx_strand_id
1 'polypeptide(L)'
;MLAAAIVGTGIHAYRTYVIQRAANNPWWLPLWPQHFDTTGTKALIGAGAGIVLTNVIYIAISFLSKFDQAPRSLLASLAGIVLSTASSLIAIFSIVLILILNRRAPESDTIQTWTCKFSLNIPNAMIMPDGVQSADLSNDLFGTLCRESKFGFYGMVSVLVLQFLLFISVIAKWFTGRQPQQVQDYDGYGASRPKNASDGYSF
;
A
#
# COMPACT_ATOMS: atom_id res chain seq x y z
N MET A 1 5.76 -4.67 -1.57
CA MET A 1 7.05 -3.95 -1.38
C MET A 1 6.86 -2.43 -1.27
N LEU A 2 6.05 -1.78 -2.11
CA LEU A 2 5.76 -0.34 -1.98
C LEU A 2 5.23 0.05 -0.59
N ALA A 3 4.27 -0.70 -0.05
CA ALA A 3 3.73 -0.47 1.30
C ALA A 3 4.80 -0.53 2.41
N ALA A 4 5.82 -1.38 2.26
CA ALA A 4 6.91 -1.46 3.23
C ALA A 4 7.84 -0.24 3.15
N ALA A 5 8.10 0.27 1.93
CA ALA A 5 8.85 1.51 1.74
C ALA A 5 8.11 2.71 2.36
N ILE A 6 6.79 2.80 2.19
CA ILE A 6 5.94 3.83 2.81
C ILE A 6 6.04 3.78 4.34
N VAL A 7 6.00 2.59 4.92
CA VAL A 7 6.19 2.39 6.37
C VAL A 7 7.57 2.88 6.78
N GLY A 8 8.63 2.51 6.05
CA GLY A 8 10.00 2.93 6.32
C GLY A 8 10.17 4.45 6.33
N THR A 9 9.72 5.13 5.27
CA THR A 9 9.81 6.59 5.17
C THR A 9 8.92 7.29 6.21
N GLY A 10 7.73 6.75 6.49
CA GLY A 10 6.85 7.28 7.54
C GLY A 10 7.44 7.16 8.95
N ILE A 11 8.04 6.01 9.27
CA ILE A 11 8.73 5.78 10.54
C ILE A 11 9.94 6.70 10.67
N HIS A 12 10.73 6.86 9.60
CA HIS A 12 11.88 7.75 9.61
C HIS A 12 11.46 9.19 9.93
N ALA A 13 10.50 9.73 9.20
CA ALA A 13 9.98 11.09 9.44
C ALA A 13 9.41 11.25 10.86
N TYR A 14 8.64 10.27 11.35
CA TYR A 14 8.09 10.30 12.71
C TYR A 14 9.17 10.24 13.79
N ARG A 15 10.20 9.39 13.61
CA ARG A 15 11.31 9.26 14.56
C ARG A 15 12.13 10.55 14.63
N THR A 16 12.43 11.15 13.49
CA THR A 16 13.15 12.43 13.41
C THR A 16 12.36 13.52 14.15
N TYR A 17 11.05 13.60 13.93
CA TYR A 17 10.17 14.51 14.68
C TYR A 17 10.23 14.28 16.20
N VAL A 18 10.13 13.02 16.67
CA VAL A 18 10.15 12.72 18.12
C VAL A 18 11.49 13.10 18.75
N ILE A 19 12.60 12.74 18.10
CA ILE A 19 13.96 13.03 18.58
C ILE A 19 14.17 14.55 18.63
N GLN A 20 13.85 15.26 17.55
CA GLN A 20 14.04 16.70 17.48
C GLN A 20 13.13 17.46 18.45
N ARG A 21 11.87 17.02 18.62
CA ARG A 21 10.96 17.62 19.60
C ARG A 21 11.43 17.42 21.03
N ALA A 22 12.06 16.28 21.35
CA ALA A 22 12.59 16.01 22.68
C ALA A 22 13.92 16.75 22.95
N ALA A 23 14.77 16.88 21.93
CA ALA A 23 16.04 17.59 22.03
C ALA A 23 15.86 19.11 22.12
N ASN A 24 14.77 19.65 21.54
CA ASN A 24 14.54 21.08 21.50
C ASN A 24 13.80 21.58 22.75
N ASN A 25 14.38 22.55 23.44
CA ASN A 25 13.84 23.07 24.69
C ASN A 25 12.58 23.93 24.43
N PRO A 26 11.43 23.67 25.07
CA PRO A 26 10.19 24.43 24.86
C PRO A 26 10.33 25.94 25.07
N TRP A 27 11.30 26.35 25.88
CA TRP A 27 11.48 27.75 26.29
C TRP A 27 12.40 28.56 25.37
N TRP A 28 13.16 27.91 24.48
CA TRP A 28 14.25 28.57 23.75
C TRP A 28 14.00 28.70 22.26
N LEU A 29 13.17 27.83 21.66
CA LEU A 29 12.37 28.12 20.46
C LEU A 29 11.54 26.90 20.03
N PRO A 30 10.21 26.98 19.88
CA PRO A 30 9.41 25.85 19.40
C PRO A 30 9.57 25.68 17.87
N LEU A 31 10.63 24.97 17.45
CA LEU A 31 10.81 24.52 16.07
C LEU A 31 9.62 23.69 15.57
N TRP A 32 8.98 22.95 16.47
CA TRP A 32 7.77 22.20 16.20
C TRP A 32 6.59 22.87 16.92
N PRO A 33 5.45 23.10 16.27
CA PRO A 33 4.26 23.67 16.91
C PRO A 33 3.83 22.87 18.14
N GLN A 34 3.23 23.54 19.13
CA GLN A 34 2.67 22.85 20.30
C GLN A 34 1.46 21.98 19.91
N HIS A 35 0.65 22.45 18.95
CA HIS A 35 -0.53 21.77 18.39
C HIS A 35 -0.21 21.02 17.10
N PHE A 36 0.79 20.14 17.15
CA PHE A 36 1.24 19.40 15.98
C PHE A 36 0.50 18.08 15.79
N ASP A 37 -0.17 17.91 14.64
CA ASP A 37 -0.97 16.71 14.38
C ASP A 37 -0.14 15.60 13.73
N THR A 38 0.15 14.56 14.53
CA THR A 38 0.88 13.36 14.09
C THR A 38 -0.03 12.21 13.67
N THR A 39 -1.35 12.41 13.77
CA THR A 39 -2.34 11.35 13.55
C THR A 39 -2.29 10.84 12.11
N GLY A 40 -2.13 11.73 11.14
CA GLY A 40 -2.02 11.35 9.72
C GLY A 40 -0.82 10.45 9.46
N THR A 41 0.33 10.75 10.05
CA THR A 41 1.56 9.94 9.89
C THR A 41 1.45 8.60 10.61
N LYS A 42 0.88 8.56 11.81
CA LYS A 42 0.61 7.29 12.52
C LYS A 42 -0.38 6.41 11.75
N ALA A 43 -1.44 7.01 11.20
CA ALA A 43 -2.41 6.31 10.37
C ALA A 43 -1.78 5.78 9.07
N LEU A 44 -0.84 6.52 8.47
CA LEU A 44 -0.08 6.09 7.29
C LEU A 44 0.78 4.86 7.60
N ILE A 45 1.55 4.92 8.69
CA ILE A 45 2.42 3.81 9.14
C ILE A 45 1.58 2.57 9.46
N GLY A 46 0.50 2.74 10.22
CA GLY A 46 -0.40 1.64 10.58
C GLY A 46 -1.08 1.02 9.36
N ALA A 47 -1.58 1.84 8.43
CA ALA A 47 -2.19 1.37 7.20
C ALA A 47 -1.19 0.61 6.32
N GLY A 48 0.02 1.16 6.12
CA GLY A 48 1.07 0.49 5.36
C GLY A 48 1.47 -0.85 5.98
N ALA A 49 1.63 -0.91 7.31
CA ALA A 49 1.97 -2.14 8.02
C ALA A 49 0.86 -3.20 7.91
N GLY A 50 -0.40 -2.78 8.05
CA GLY A 50 -1.57 -3.63 7.86
C GLY A 50 -1.59 -4.25 6.45
N ILE A 51 -1.41 -3.43 5.41
CA ILE A 51 -1.39 -3.90 4.02
C ILE A 51 -0.23 -4.86 3.76
N VAL A 52 0.96 -4.61 4.33
CA VAL A 52 2.08 -5.57 4.24
C VAL A 52 1.70 -6.90 4.85
N LEU A 53 1.15 -6.90 6.07
CA LEU A 53 0.73 -8.12 6.76
C LEU A 53 -0.32 -8.88 5.94
N THR A 54 -1.35 -8.18 5.48
CA THR A 54 -2.41 -8.77 4.66
C THR A 54 -1.86 -9.38 3.37
N ASN A 55 -0.94 -8.70 2.68
CA ASN A 55 -0.31 -9.23 1.48
C ASN A 55 0.55 -10.48 1.77
N VAL A 56 1.29 -10.50 2.88
CA VAL A 56 2.09 -11.67 3.28
C VAL A 56 1.19 -12.88 3.56
N ILE A 57 0.08 -12.68 4.27
CA ILE A 57 -0.91 -13.74 4.53
C ILE A 57 -1.48 -14.27 3.21
N TYR A 58 -1.87 -13.39 2.29
CA TYR A 58 -2.39 -13.80 0.99
C TYR A 58 -1.39 -14.64 0.19
N ILE A 59 -0.12 -14.23 0.20
CA ILE A 59 0.96 -14.97 -0.45
C ILE A 59 1.14 -16.35 0.19
N ALA A 60 1.15 -16.44 1.53
CA ALA A 60 1.26 -17.72 2.24
C ALA A 60 0.12 -18.69 1.89
N ILE A 61 -1.13 -18.21 1.90
CA ILE A 61 -2.30 -19.00 1.50
C ILE A 61 -2.16 -19.45 0.04
N SER A 62 -1.72 -18.54 -0.84
CA SER A 62 -1.55 -18.84 -2.27
C SER A 62 -0.48 -19.88 -2.55
N PHE A 63 0.61 -19.91 -1.77
CA PHE A 63 1.63 -20.94 -1.88
C PHE A 63 1.10 -22.30 -1.41
N LEU A 64 0.36 -22.35 -0.29
CA LEU A 64 -0.23 -23.58 0.22
C LEU A 64 -1.23 -24.20 -0.76
N SER A 65 -2.06 -23.38 -1.42
CA SER A 65 -3.04 -23.88 -2.40
C SER A 65 -2.44 -24.40 -3.71
N LYS A 66 -1.17 -24.11 -4.03
CA LYS A 66 -0.51 -24.64 -5.24
C LYS A 66 -0.12 -26.11 -5.12
N PHE A 67 0.01 -26.64 -3.91
CA PHE A 67 0.48 -28.01 -3.68
C PHE A 67 -0.63 -29.06 -3.59
N ASP A 68 -1.91 -28.68 -3.57
CA ASP A 68 -3.01 -29.59 -3.24
C ASP A 68 -4.28 -29.26 -4.03
N GLN A 69 -4.49 -29.96 -5.15
CA GLN A 69 -5.53 -29.71 -6.15
C GLN A 69 -6.85 -30.39 -5.77
N ALA A 70 -7.83 -29.64 -5.25
CA ALA A 70 -9.26 -29.75 -5.64
C ALA A 70 -10.20 -28.81 -4.85
N PRO A 71 -10.20 -28.74 -3.50
CA PRO A 71 -11.09 -27.83 -2.76
C PRO A 71 -10.44 -26.52 -2.26
N ARG A 72 -9.09 -26.44 -2.20
CA ARG A 72 -8.36 -25.29 -1.62
C ARG A 72 -8.23 -24.07 -2.55
N SER A 73 -8.64 -24.18 -3.81
CA SER A 73 -8.65 -23.05 -4.77
C SER A 73 -9.73 -22.00 -4.45
N LEU A 74 -10.88 -22.44 -3.92
CA LEU A 74 -11.95 -21.55 -3.46
C LEU A 74 -11.52 -20.74 -2.23
N LEU A 75 -10.84 -21.37 -1.27
CA LEU A 75 -10.31 -20.68 -0.09
C LEU A 75 -9.29 -19.61 -0.45
N ALA A 76 -8.36 -19.89 -1.35
CA ALA A 76 -7.38 -18.90 -1.81
C ALA A 76 -8.04 -17.71 -2.52
N SER A 77 -9.09 -17.98 -3.29
CA SER A 77 -9.78 -16.94 -4.05
C SER A 77 -10.70 -16.09 -3.16
N LEU A 78 -11.40 -16.71 -2.19
CA LEU A 78 -12.14 -16.00 -1.14
C LEU A 78 -11.21 -15.16 -0.25
N ALA A 79 -10.08 -15.74 0.17
CA ALA A 79 -9.06 -15.01 0.91
C ALA A 79 -8.56 -13.81 0.11
N GLY A 80 -8.25 -13.98 -1.18
CA GLY A 80 -7.86 -12.87 -2.06
C GLY A 80 -8.88 -11.74 -2.11
N ILE A 81 -10.17 -12.07 -2.26
CA ILE A 81 -11.26 -11.07 -2.29
C ILE A 81 -11.33 -10.32 -0.96
N VAL A 82 -11.40 -11.05 0.17
CA VAL A 82 -11.54 -10.45 1.51
C VAL A 82 -10.32 -9.59 1.84
N LEU A 83 -9.11 -10.12 1.67
CA LEU A 83 -7.87 -9.44 2.01
C LEU A 83 -7.61 -8.22 1.12
N SER A 84 -7.91 -8.31 -0.17
CA SER A 84 -7.79 -7.17 -1.09
C SER A 84 -8.80 -6.07 -0.79
N THR A 85 -10.04 -6.45 -0.45
CA THR A 85 -11.09 -5.49 -0.06
C THR A 85 -10.72 -4.78 1.24
N ALA A 86 -10.30 -5.53 2.27
CA ALA A 86 -9.85 -4.98 3.54
C ALA A 86 -8.66 -4.01 3.34
N SER A 87 -7.66 -4.40 2.55
CA SER A 87 -6.49 -3.55 2.24
C SER A 87 -6.89 -2.26 1.53
N SER A 88 -7.83 -2.34 0.59
CA SER A 88 -8.35 -1.18 -0.15
C SER A 88 -9.06 -0.19 0.78
N LEU A 89 -9.93 -0.69 1.67
CA LEU A 89 -10.63 0.14 2.65
C LEU A 89 -9.66 0.84 3.61
N ILE A 90 -8.65 0.11 4.11
CA ILE A 90 -7.60 0.67 4.97
C ILE A 90 -6.84 1.79 4.24
N ALA A 91 -6.49 1.57 2.97
CA ALA A 91 -5.79 2.58 2.17
C ALA A 91 -6.65 3.83 1.93
N ILE A 92 -7.93 3.66 1.55
CA ILE A 92 -8.87 4.77 1.34
C ILE A 92 -9.01 5.59 2.62
N PHE A 93 -9.27 4.94 3.75
CA PHE A 93 -9.43 5.62 5.03
C PHE A 93 -8.18 6.43 5.41
N SER A 94 -7.00 5.84 5.25
CA SER A 94 -5.72 6.50 5.50
C SER A 94 -5.53 7.74 4.61
N ILE A 95 -5.79 7.61 3.29
CA ILE A 95 -5.68 8.72 2.33
C ILE A 95 -6.63 9.86 2.70
N VAL A 96 -7.90 9.55 3.01
CA VAL A 96 -8.92 10.55 3.38
C VAL A 96 -8.51 11.29 4.65
N LEU A 97 -8.05 10.56 5.67
CA LEU A 97 -7.54 11.19 6.90
C LEU A 97 -6.38 12.15 6.61
N ILE A 98 -5.38 11.72 5.85
CA ILE A 98 -4.22 12.57 5.53
C ILE A 98 -4.65 13.81 4.73
N LEU A 99 -5.58 13.67 3.78
CA LEU A 99 -6.12 14.79 3.01
C LEU A 99 -6.84 15.81 3.91
N ILE A 100 -7.68 15.34 4.85
CA ILE A 100 -8.40 16.22 5.76
C ILE A 100 -7.42 16.96 6.67
N LEU A 101 -6.42 16.25 7.22
CA LEU A 101 -5.44 16.84 8.13
C LEU A 101 -4.56 17.87 7.40
N ASN A 102 -4.07 17.55 6.20
CA ASN A 102 -3.23 18.46 5.43
C ASN A 102 -3.99 19.74 5.00
N ARG A 103 -5.33 19.71 4.90
CA ARG A 103 -6.15 20.89 4.59
C ARG A 103 -6.36 21.83 5.77
N ARG A 104 -6.06 21.42 7.00
CA ARG A 104 -6.19 22.26 8.20
C ARG A 104 -5.01 23.21 8.40
N ALA A 105 -3.95 23.11 7.59
CA ALA A 105 -2.86 24.07 7.62
C ALA A 105 -3.37 25.47 7.16
N PRO A 106 -3.00 26.57 7.83
CA PRO A 106 -1.96 26.67 8.86
C PRO A 106 -2.47 26.56 10.32
N GLU A 107 -3.77 26.34 10.57
CA GLU A 107 -4.31 26.26 11.93
C GLU A 107 -3.82 25.02 12.71
N SER A 108 -3.65 23.90 12.02
CA SER A 108 -3.02 22.69 12.54
C SER A 108 -2.09 22.11 11.49
N ASP A 109 -0.78 22.11 11.79
CA ASP A 109 0.25 21.61 10.89
C ASP A 109 0.53 20.12 11.15
N THR A 110 0.78 19.38 10.06
CA THR A 110 1.20 17.97 10.07
C THR A 110 2.70 17.85 9.77
N ILE A 111 3.27 16.66 9.97
CA ILE A 111 4.65 16.34 9.52
C ILE A 111 4.85 16.71 8.06
N GLN A 112 3.88 16.42 7.20
CA GLN A 112 3.99 16.71 5.78
C GLN A 112 3.93 18.21 5.48
N THR A 113 2.94 18.95 6.01
CA THR A 113 2.79 20.38 5.68
C THR A 113 3.93 21.20 6.27
N TRP A 114 4.35 20.87 7.49
CA TRP A 114 5.44 21.56 8.18
C TRP A 114 6.79 21.34 7.50
N THR A 115 7.19 20.09 7.29
CA THR A 115 8.50 19.79 6.68
C THR A 115 8.59 20.34 5.26
N CYS A 116 7.49 20.35 4.51
CA CYS A 116 7.45 20.97 3.18
C CYS A 116 7.43 22.50 3.20
N LYS A 117 6.95 23.13 4.27
CA LYS A 117 7.00 24.59 4.45
C LYS A 117 8.43 25.06 4.72
N PHE A 118 9.19 24.31 5.52
CA PHE A 118 10.56 24.65 5.91
C PHE A 118 11.65 24.02 5.02
N SER A 119 11.29 23.26 3.99
CA SER A 119 12.28 22.71 3.05
C SER A 119 12.96 23.77 2.18
N LEU A 120 12.29 24.91 1.95
CA LEU A 120 12.78 25.98 1.08
C LEU A 120 13.53 27.06 1.85
N ASN A 121 13.07 27.40 3.05
CA ASN A 121 13.71 28.42 3.86
C ASN A 121 13.33 28.27 5.34
N ILE A 122 14.30 27.93 6.18
CA ILE A 122 14.16 28.05 7.64
C ILE A 122 14.42 29.50 8.03
N PRO A 123 13.50 30.17 8.75
CA PRO A 123 13.76 31.51 9.26
C PRO A 123 15.00 31.47 10.16
N ASN A 124 15.93 32.41 9.98
CA ASN A 124 17.14 32.50 10.81
C ASN A 124 16.83 32.61 12.31
N ALA A 125 15.64 33.13 12.66
CA ALA A 125 15.14 33.17 14.03
C ALA A 125 14.90 31.78 14.64
N MET A 126 14.67 30.74 13.81
CA MET A 126 14.48 29.34 14.19
C MET A 126 15.79 28.57 14.41
N ILE A 127 16.91 29.18 14.04
CA ILE A 127 18.27 28.69 14.26
C ILE A 127 18.68 29.16 15.65
N MET A 128 19.19 28.26 16.49
CA MET A 128 19.58 28.56 17.88
C MET A 128 20.49 29.80 17.96
N PRO A 129 20.33 30.66 18.99
CA PRO A 129 21.01 31.95 19.10
C PRO A 129 22.53 31.86 19.25
N ASP A 130 23.05 30.66 19.50
CA ASP A 130 24.45 30.39 19.83
C ASP A 130 25.34 30.28 18.57
N GLY A 131 24.77 30.41 17.35
CA GLY A 131 25.50 30.16 16.10
C GLY A 131 25.88 28.69 15.87
N VAL A 132 25.63 27.83 16.86
CA VAL A 132 25.66 26.38 16.73
C VAL A 132 24.38 25.98 16.02
N GLN A 133 24.38 26.06 14.69
CA GLN A 133 23.50 25.20 13.89
C GLN A 133 23.75 23.79 14.42
N SER A 134 22.77 23.20 15.10
CA SER A 134 22.75 21.76 15.29
C SER A 134 22.85 21.22 13.87
N ALA A 135 23.94 20.51 13.54
CA ALA A 135 24.20 20.02 12.18
C ALA A 135 23.02 19.20 11.62
N ASP A 136 22.12 18.76 12.51
CA ASP A 136 20.87 18.06 12.25
C ASP A 136 19.66 18.94 11.90
N LEU A 137 19.77 20.27 11.79
CA LEU A 137 18.64 21.17 11.51
C LEU A 137 18.92 22.06 10.30
N SER A 138 18.84 21.44 9.11
CA SER A 138 19.12 22.07 7.83
C SER A 138 17.90 22.04 6.90
N ASN A 139 17.86 22.98 5.94
CA ASN A 139 16.85 22.98 4.87
C ASN A 139 16.83 21.64 4.11
N ASP A 140 18.01 21.02 3.95
CA ASP A 140 18.17 19.74 3.26
C ASP A 140 17.50 18.58 4.01
N LEU A 141 17.59 18.57 5.34
CA LEU A 141 16.87 17.59 6.15
C LEU A 141 15.35 17.75 6.00
N PHE A 142 14.83 18.98 6.13
CA PHE A 142 13.40 19.23 5.93
C PHE A 142 12.95 18.93 4.50
N GLY A 143 13.79 19.19 3.50
CA GLY A 143 13.58 18.77 2.11
C GLY A 143 13.46 17.25 1.97
N THR A 144 14.35 16.51 2.61
CA THR A 144 14.32 15.04 2.64
C THR A 144 13.05 14.54 3.31
N LEU A 145 12.70 15.03 4.51
CA LEU A 145 11.47 14.66 5.22
C LEU A 145 10.20 15.02 4.43
N CYS A 146 10.19 16.16 3.74
CA CYS A 146 9.09 16.56 2.87
C CYS A 146 8.92 15.56 1.71
N ARG A 147 10.03 15.18 1.07
CA ARG A 147 10.00 14.20 -0.03
C ARG A 147 9.55 12.82 0.45
N GLU A 148 10.03 12.37 1.60
CA GLU A 148 9.60 11.12 2.24
C GLU A 148 8.12 11.12 2.60
N SER A 149 7.61 12.22 3.17
CA SER A 149 6.20 12.37 3.53
C SER A 149 5.30 12.39 2.28
N LYS A 150 5.71 13.11 1.22
CA LYS A 150 5.02 13.09 -0.08
C LYS A 150 5.05 11.70 -0.71
N PHE A 151 6.19 11.01 -0.66
CA PHE A 151 6.32 9.64 -1.15
C PHE A 151 5.37 8.70 -0.40
N GLY A 152 5.24 8.84 0.91
CA GLY A 152 4.29 8.07 1.70
C GLY A 152 2.84 8.27 1.24
N PHE A 153 2.43 9.53 1.02
CA PHE A 153 1.09 9.86 0.54
C PHE A 153 0.81 9.33 -0.88
N TYR A 154 1.63 9.70 -1.86
CA TYR A 154 1.45 9.25 -3.26
C TYR A 154 1.68 7.74 -3.43
N GLY A 155 2.55 7.16 -2.58
CA GLY A 155 2.75 5.73 -2.47
C GLY A 155 1.47 5.02 -2.06
N MET A 156 0.72 5.54 -1.08
CA MET A 156 -0.55 4.92 -0.68
C MET A 156 -1.61 4.98 -1.77
N VAL A 157 -1.67 6.07 -2.54
CA VAL A 157 -2.55 6.15 -3.73
C VAL A 157 -2.17 5.07 -4.73
N SER A 158 -0.88 4.85 -4.95
CA SER A 158 -0.39 3.79 -5.85
C SER A 158 -0.70 2.38 -5.32
N VAL A 159 -0.57 2.16 -4.00
CA VAL A 159 -0.97 0.89 -3.34
C VAL A 159 -2.46 0.63 -3.53
N LEU A 160 -3.31 1.66 -3.41
CA LEU A 160 -4.74 1.52 -3.64
C LEU A 160 -5.04 1.03 -5.07
N VAL A 161 -4.38 1.62 -6.09
CA VAL A 161 -4.52 1.17 -7.49
C VAL A 161 -4.06 -0.27 -7.67
N LEU A 162 -2.93 -0.65 -7.08
CA LEU A 162 -2.44 -2.04 -7.12
C LEU A 162 -3.44 -3.01 -6.47
N GLN A 163 -4.09 -2.62 -5.37
CA GLN A 163 -5.11 -3.42 -4.70
C GLN A 163 -6.36 -3.60 -5.56
N PHE A 164 -6.77 -2.58 -6.32
CA PHE A 164 -7.86 -2.73 -7.30
C PHE A 164 -7.48 -3.69 -8.43
N LEU A 165 -6.27 -3.61 -8.96
CA LEU A 165 -5.79 -4.55 -9.99
C LEU A 165 -5.73 -5.98 -9.46
N LEU A 166 -5.26 -6.19 -8.23
CA LEU A 166 -5.26 -7.50 -7.57
C LEU A 166 -6.68 -8.04 -7.42
N PHE A 167 -7.62 -7.21 -6.95
CA PHE A 167 -9.02 -7.59 -6.82
C PHE A 167 -9.63 -8.05 -8.15
N ILE A 168 -9.43 -7.28 -9.22
CA ILE A 168 -9.89 -7.64 -10.58
C ILE A 168 -9.26 -8.96 -11.02
N SER A 169 -7.96 -9.16 -10.77
CA SER A 169 -7.26 -10.39 -11.17
C SER A 169 -7.80 -11.63 -10.46
N VAL A 170 -8.16 -11.53 -9.18
CA VAL A 170 -8.74 -12.63 -8.40
C VAL A 170 -10.15 -12.95 -8.91
N ILE A 171 -10.95 -11.93 -9.20
CA ILE A 171 -12.29 -12.11 -9.77
C ILE A 171 -12.23 -12.74 -11.15
N ALA A 172 -11.33 -12.26 -12.03
CA ALA A 172 -11.15 -12.82 -13.36
C ALA A 172 -10.79 -14.31 -13.29
N LYS A 173 -9.85 -14.69 -12.41
CA LYS A 173 -9.48 -16.09 -12.17
C LYS A 173 -10.66 -16.93 -11.67
N TRP A 174 -11.50 -16.37 -10.81
CA TRP A 174 -12.70 -17.03 -10.33
C TRP A 174 -13.68 -17.32 -11.47
N PHE A 175 -13.87 -16.38 -12.40
CA PHE A 175 -14.74 -16.56 -13.56
C PHE A 175 -14.16 -17.53 -14.59
N THR A 176 -12.85 -17.47 -14.88
CA THR A 176 -12.20 -18.41 -15.81
C THR A 176 -12.13 -19.82 -15.23
N GLY A 177 -11.97 -19.97 -13.92
CA GLY A 177 -12.01 -21.27 -13.25
C GLY A 177 -13.42 -21.89 -13.19
N ARG A 178 -14.47 -21.12 -13.48
CA ARG A 178 -15.85 -21.60 -13.62
C ARG A 178 -16.24 -21.95 -15.06
N GLN A 179 -15.42 -21.62 -16.07
CA GLN A 179 -15.66 -22.12 -17.42
C GLN A 179 -15.54 -23.65 -17.36
N PRO A 180 -16.63 -24.41 -17.63
CA PRO A 180 -16.52 -25.84 -17.71
C PRO A 180 -15.53 -26.17 -18.83
N GLN A 181 -14.76 -27.23 -18.62
CA GLN A 181 -13.72 -27.80 -19.48
C GLN A 181 -14.23 -28.26 -20.87
N GLN A 182 -15.31 -27.67 -21.40
CA GLN A 182 -16.01 -28.14 -22.60
C GLN A 182 -15.34 -27.74 -23.92
N VAL A 183 -14.34 -26.84 -23.93
CA VAL A 183 -13.72 -26.40 -25.20
C VAL A 183 -12.51 -27.26 -25.59
N GLN A 184 -11.94 -28.06 -24.69
CA GLN A 184 -10.72 -28.84 -25.00
C GLN A 184 -10.98 -30.32 -25.32
N ASP A 185 -12.21 -30.82 -25.09
CA ASP A 185 -12.60 -32.20 -25.43
C ASP A 185 -13.33 -32.28 -26.79
N TYR A 186 -13.81 -31.15 -27.33
CA TYR A 186 -14.51 -31.13 -28.62
C TYR A 186 -13.60 -31.25 -29.85
N ASP A 187 -12.30 -31.00 -29.70
CA ASP A 187 -11.31 -31.14 -30.79
C ASP A 187 -10.65 -32.53 -30.82
N GLY A 188 -10.90 -33.39 -29.82
CA GLY A 188 -10.27 -34.72 -29.69
C GLY A 188 -11.05 -35.89 -30.29
N TYR A 189 -12.37 -35.75 -30.48
CA TYR A 189 -13.27 -36.83 -30.93
C TYR A 189 -13.73 -36.70 -32.39
N GLY A 190 -12.99 -35.93 -33.20
CA GLY A 190 -13.29 -35.70 -34.62
C GLY A 190 -12.61 -36.64 -35.62
N ALA A 191 -11.98 -37.73 -35.18
CA ALA A 191 -11.25 -38.63 -36.08
C ALA A 191 -11.83 -40.06 -36.09
N SER A 192 -12.41 -40.40 -37.24
CA SER A 192 -12.63 -41.75 -37.80
C SER A 192 -14.04 -42.37 -37.61
N ARG A 193 -14.93 -42.07 -38.57
CA ARG A 193 -16.07 -42.94 -38.92
C ARG A 193 -15.56 -44.31 -39.42
N PRO A 194 -16.05 -45.45 -38.90
CA PRO A 194 -16.08 -46.67 -39.68
C PRO A 194 -17.23 -46.61 -40.71
N LYS A 195 -16.90 -46.86 -41.98
CA LYS A 195 -17.88 -47.10 -43.05
C LYS A 195 -18.45 -48.51 -42.86
N ASN A 196 -19.74 -48.63 -42.59
CA ASN A 196 -20.47 -49.88 -42.85
C ASN A 196 -20.84 -49.90 -44.34
N ALA A 197 -20.37 -50.93 -45.05
CA ALA A 197 -20.94 -51.42 -46.31
C ALA A 197 -21.44 -52.84 -45.99
N SER A 198 -22.75 -53.03 -45.84
CA SER A 198 -23.70 -53.44 -46.89
C SER A 198 -23.74 -54.96 -47.06
N ASP A 199 -24.93 -55.49 -46.78
CA ASP A 199 -25.40 -56.86 -47.00
C ASP A 199 -25.11 -57.42 -48.41
N GLY A 200 -25.04 -58.75 -48.50
CA GLY A 200 -25.50 -59.49 -49.67
C GLY A 200 -24.59 -60.63 -50.15
N TYR A 201 -25.03 -61.87 -49.90
CA TYR A 201 -25.35 -62.92 -50.91
C TYR A 201 -24.99 -64.36 -50.48
N SER A 202 -25.99 -65.20 -50.69
CA SER A 202 -26.13 -66.65 -50.53
C SER A 202 -25.04 -67.50 -51.21
N PHE A 203 -24.62 -68.61 -50.59
CA PHE A 203 -25.14 -69.97 -50.81
C PHE A 203 -24.54 -70.92 -49.77
#